data_AF-A0A345RA25-F1
#
_entry.id   AF-A0A345RA25-F1
#
_cell.length_a   1.000
_cell.length_b   1.000
_cell.length_c   1.000
_cell.angle_alpha   90.00
_cell.angle_beta   90.00
_cell.angle_gamma   90.00
#
_symmetry.space_group_name_H-M   'P 1'
#
loop_
_entity.id
_entity.type
_entity.pdbx_description
1 polymer ?
#
loop_
_entity_poly.entity_id
_entity_poly.type
_entity_poly.pdbx_seq_one_letter_code
_entity_poly.pdbx_strand_id
1 'polypeptide(L)'
;MKTTDEIIAISDPGEVGRENHNRGDRFIVVISNVFAWLFPFLMIAICSQVVLRYIGMNQAWLDDFQWWLYGAAVLIGIGYAVTTNSHVRVDILYDRFPIEKKTRIEIFALAWLFLPFIILCWDVTLSYAISSVTAWEGSDSPNGLHNLWILKVFMNLSFIFIGIATWAAYVRNLSIMTRPVLWKQLLFAFPSTMFLINLVVYYVLWWGVYLTSPADTTTREVGRHAIFDEVEIGAYDIKYTIIITLVLTIAVIAAVRVFDRSARSQG
;
A
#
# COMPACT_ATOMS: atom_id res chain seq x y z
N MET A 1 24.07 -18.87 -23.94
CA MET A 1 24.30 -17.43 -24.17
C MET A 1 23.15 -16.71 -23.47
N LYS A 2 23.40 -15.84 -22.50
CA LYS A 2 22.30 -15.16 -21.78
C LYS A 2 21.50 -14.31 -22.78
N THR A 3 20.18 -14.33 -22.70
CA THR A 3 19.33 -13.49 -23.56
C THR A 3 19.54 -12.01 -23.18
N THR A 4 19.27 -11.08 -24.10
CA THR A 4 19.42 -9.64 -23.83
C THR A 4 18.63 -9.22 -22.59
N ASP A 5 17.43 -9.79 -22.38
CA ASP A 5 16.60 -9.54 -21.21
C ASP A 5 17.23 -10.07 -19.90
N GLU A 6 17.95 -11.20 -19.95
CA GLU A 6 18.68 -11.72 -18.78
C GLU A 6 19.87 -10.82 -18.41
N ILE A 7 20.52 -10.18 -19.39
CA ILE A 7 21.61 -9.24 -19.14
C ILE A 7 21.03 -7.96 -18.50
N ILE A 8 19.93 -7.44 -19.05
CA ILE A 8 19.24 -6.25 -18.53
C ILE A 8 18.75 -6.52 -17.10
N ALA A 9 18.15 -7.67 -16.83
CA ALA A 9 17.68 -8.04 -15.49
C ALA A 9 18.79 -8.09 -14.43
N ILE A 10 20.02 -8.37 -14.85
CA ILE A 10 21.18 -8.39 -13.95
C ILE A 10 21.76 -6.98 -13.76
N SER A 11 21.82 -6.17 -14.81
CA SER A 11 22.47 -4.85 -14.77
C SER A 11 21.55 -3.72 -14.27
N ASP A 12 20.28 -3.74 -14.65
CA ASP A 12 19.28 -2.75 -14.26
C ASP A 12 17.89 -3.42 -14.14
N PRO A 13 17.53 -3.89 -12.94
CA PRO A 13 16.25 -4.57 -12.73
C PRO A 13 15.03 -3.67 -13.02
N GLY A 14 15.21 -2.34 -13.09
CA GLY A 14 14.14 -1.36 -13.32
C GLY A 14 13.75 -1.25 -14.79
N GLU A 15 14.62 -1.73 -15.68
CA GLU A 15 14.40 -1.80 -17.12
C GLU A 15 13.70 -3.10 -17.56
N VAL A 16 13.58 -4.08 -16.66
CA VAL A 16 12.91 -5.35 -16.94
C VAL A 16 11.43 -5.11 -17.29
N GLY A 17 11.05 -5.44 -18.52
CA GLY A 17 9.67 -5.30 -18.99
C GLY A 17 9.19 -3.86 -19.15
N ARG A 18 10.11 -2.88 -19.26
CA ARG A 18 9.80 -1.44 -19.34
C ARG A 18 8.88 -1.06 -20.49
N GLU A 19 8.91 -1.80 -21.59
CA GLU A 19 7.99 -1.65 -22.73
C GLU A 19 6.51 -1.79 -22.33
N ASN A 20 6.22 -2.62 -21.32
CA ASN A 20 4.88 -2.90 -20.83
C ASN A 20 4.48 -2.00 -19.64
N HIS A 21 5.39 -1.15 -19.16
CA HIS A 21 5.13 -0.27 -18.02
C HIS A 21 4.19 0.87 -18.39
N ASN A 22 3.11 0.99 -17.63
CA ASN A 22 2.21 2.14 -17.70
C ASN A 22 2.84 3.37 -17.01
N ARG A 23 2.14 4.51 -17.03
CA ARG A 23 2.65 5.75 -16.42
C ARG A 23 2.87 5.63 -14.91
N GLY A 24 2.00 4.88 -14.21
CA GLY A 24 2.12 4.63 -12.78
C GLY A 24 3.38 3.83 -12.46
N ASP A 25 3.61 2.75 -13.19
CA ASP A 25 4.80 1.91 -13.04
C ASP A 25 6.10 2.70 -13.18
N ARG A 26 6.16 3.59 -14.19
CA ARG A 26 7.32 4.45 -14.41
C ARG A 26 7.55 5.43 -13.26
N PHE A 27 6.48 6.00 -12.72
CA PHE A 27 6.55 6.89 -11.56
C PHE A 27 7.10 6.15 -10.33
N ILE A 28 6.62 4.93 -10.08
CA ILE A 28 7.09 4.08 -8.98
C ILE A 28 8.57 3.75 -9.15
N VAL A 29 9.00 3.29 -10.32
CA VAL A 29 10.41 2.95 -10.59
C VAL A 29 11.33 4.14 -10.36
N VAL A 30 10.95 5.34 -10.83
CA VAL A 30 11.76 6.56 -10.63
C VAL A 30 11.94 6.87 -9.14
N ILE A 31 10.85 6.88 -8.37
CA ILE A 31 10.93 7.14 -6.92
C ILE A 31 11.77 6.09 -6.23
N SER A 32 11.54 4.81 -6.54
CA SER A 32 12.29 3.72 -5.93
C SER A 32 13.77 3.76 -6.24
N ASN A 33 14.16 4.13 -7.46
CA ASN A 33 15.57 4.29 -7.83
C ASN A 33 16.25 5.44 -7.05
N VAL A 34 15.51 6.51 -6.72
CA VAL A 34 16.01 7.57 -5.85
C VAL A 34 16.22 7.03 -4.42
N PHE A 35 15.25 6.29 -3.89
CA PHE A 35 15.35 5.70 -2.54
C PHE A 35 16.39 4.56 -2.46
N ALA A 36 16.73 3.90 -3.56
CA ALA A 36 17.77 2.87 -3.59
C ALA A 36 19.15 3.42 -3.15
N TRP A 37 19.40 4.72 -3.32
CA TRP A 37 20.60 5.40 -2.82
C TRP A 37 20.72 5.42 -1.30
N LEU A 38 19.64 5.15 -0.57
CA LEU A 38 19.69 5.00 0.89
C LEU A 38 20.52 3.77 1.31
N PHE A 39 20.63 2.72 0.48
CA PHE A 39 21.41 1.52 0.83
C PHE A 39 22.92 1.78 0.97
N PRO A 40 23.60 2.49 0.05
CA PRO A 40 24.96 2.94 0.26
C PRO A 40 25.14 3.76 1.55
N PHE A 41 24.23 4.70 1.85
CA PHE A 41 24.31 5.48 3.10
C PHE A 41 24.10 4.60 4.33
N LEU A 42 23.18 3.63 4.27
CA LEU A 42 22.95 2.64 5.32
C LEU A 42 24.20 1.79 5.55
N MET A 43 24.86 1.33 4.47
CA MET A 43 26.11 0.58 4.55
C MET A 43 27.20 1.38 5.26
N ILE A 44 27.36 2.66 4.90
CA ILE A 44 28.32 3.55 5.58
C ILE A 44 27.97 3.68 7.06
N ALA A 45 26.69 3.90 7.40
CA ALA A 45 26.25 4.02 8.79
C ALA A 45 26.53 2.75 9.61
N ILE A 46 26.25 1.56 9.05
CA ILE A 46 26.55 0.27 9.69
C ILE A 46 28.06 0.11 9.89
N CYS A 47 28.87 0.33 8.86
CA CYS A 47 30.33 0.23 8.96
C CYS A 47 30.91 1.20 9.98
N SER A 48 30.43 2.45 10.01
CA SER A 48 30.81 3.44 11.00
C SER A 48 30.46 2.98 12.42
N GLN A 49 29.27 2.43 12.64
CA GLN A 49 28.87 1.93 13.95
C GLN A 49 29.73 0.76 14.42
N VAL A 50 30.09 -0.17 13.51
CA VAL A 50 30.99 -1.29 13.83
C VAL A 50 32.36 -0.79 14.27
N VAL A 51 32.93 0.20 13.56
CA VAL A 51 34.24 0.79 13.93
C VAL A 51 34.16 1.53 15.26
N LEU A 52 33.12 2.34 15.48
CA LEU A 52 32.92 3.05 16.74
C LEU A 52 32.82 2.06 17.90
N ARG A 53 32.03 1.00 17.74
CA ARG A 53 31.84 -0.04 18.75
C ARG A 53 33.14 -0.76 19.06
N TYR A 54 33.99 -0.99 18.06
CA TYR A 54 35.32 -1.58 18.26
C TYR A 54 36.24 -0.69 19.12
N ILE A 55 36.13 0.63 19.01
CA ILE A 55 36.92 1.60 19.79
C ILE A 55 36.25 1.90 21.16
N GLY A 56 35.17 1.19 21.50
CA GLY A 56 34.45 1.33 22.78
C GLY A 56 33.42 2.47 22.82
N MET A 57 33.09 3.07 21.67
CA MET A 57 32.06 4.10 21.56
C MET A 57 30.80 3.51 20.91
N ASN A 58 29.65 3.52 21.59
CA ASN A 58 28.38 3.11 20.97
C ASN A 58 27.43 4.30 20.88
N GLN A 59 26.97 4.61 19.67
CA GLN A 59 26.10 5.76 19.40
C GLN A 59 24.68 5.29 19.11
N ALA A 60 23.75 5.49 20.05
CA ALA A 60 22.36 5.04 19.90
C ALA A 60 21.64 5.73 18.73
N TRP A 61 21.86 7.03 18.52
CA TRP A 61 21.31 7.75 17.36
C TRP A 61 21.73 7.15 16.02
N LEU A 62 22.93 6.55 15.94
CA LEU A 62 23.42 5.93 14.71
C LEU A 62 22.73 4.58 14.47
N ASP A 63 22.39 3.85 15.52
CA ASP A 63 21.55 2.64 15.42
C ASP A 63 20.14 3.03 14.95
N ASP A 64 19.52 4.03 15.59
CA ASP A 64 18.20 4.54 15.19
C ASP A 64 18.21 5.01 13.73
N PHE A 65 19.27 5.70 13.30
CA PHE A 65 19.39 6.21 11.93
C PHE A 65 19.45 5.07 10.90
N GLN A 66 20.14 3.97 11.24
CA GLN A 66 20.16 2.77 10.40
C GLN A 66 18.76 2.19 10.25
N TRP A 67 17.98 2.10 11.32
CA TRP A 67 16.58 1.64 11.28
C TRP A 67 15.71 2.54 10.39
N TRP A 68 15.92 3.85 10.43
CA TRP A 68 15.17 4.80 9.60
C TRP A 68 15.52 4.64 8.12
N LEU A 69 16.81 4.58 7.78
CA LEU A 69 17.28 4.37 6.40
C LEU A 69 16.80 3.03 5.85
N TYR A 70 16.94 1.96 6.64
CA TYR A 70 16.52 0.62 6.25
C TYR A 70 15.00 0.55 6.06
N GLY A 71 14.23 1.03 7.04
CA GLY A 71 12.77 1.05 6.98
C GLY A 71 12.28 1.84 5.76
N ALA A 72 12.86 3.01 5.50
CA ALA A 72 12.48 3.82 4.35
C ALA A 72 12.82 3.14 3.02
N ALA A 73 14.03 2.59 2.89
CA ALA A 73 14.48 1.91 1.68
C ALA A 73 13.64 0.65 1.38
N VAL A 74 13.35 -0.17 2.39
CA VAL A 74 12.60 -1.41 2.22
C VAL A 74 11.14 -1.14 1.88
N LEU A 75 10.48 -0.20 2.56
CA LEU A 75 9.08 0.10 2.30
C LEU A 75 8.85 0.62 0.87
N ILE A 76 9.72 1.50 0.38
CA ILE A 76 9.68 1.93 -1.02
C ILE A 76 10.09 0.78 -1.96
N GLY A 77 11.07 -0.03 -1.56
CA GLY A 77 11.50 -1.24 -2.28
C GLY A 77 10.39 -2.26 -2.52
N ILE A 78 9.38 -2.36 -1.63
CA ILE A 78 8.20 -3.20 -1.87
C ILE A 78 7.43 -2.72 -3.11
N GLY A 79 7.21 -1.40 -3.24
CA GLY A 79 6.54 -0.83 -4.41
C GLY A 79 7.32 -1.08 -5.71
N TYR A 80 8.66 -1.02 -5.65
CA TYR A 80 9.53 -1.43 -6.74
C TYR A 80 9.33 -2.90 -7.12
N ALA A 81 9.44 -3.81 -6.15
CA ALA A 81 9.37 -5.26 -6.38
C ALA A 81 8.00 -5.71 -6.93
N VAL A 82 6.91 -5.04 -6.54
CA VAL A 82 5.57 -5.25 -7.10
C VAL A 82 5.53 -4.79 -8.56
N THR A 83 6.16 -3.67 -8.87
CA THR A 83 6.16 -3.10 -10.23
C THR A 83 7.00 -3.92 -11.20
N THR A 84 8.20 -4.34 -10.80
CA THR A 84 9.17 -5.09 -11.62
C THR A 84 9.00 -6.61 -11.54
N ASN A 85 7.99 -7.10 -10.81
CA ASN A 85 7.80 -8.53 -10.53
C ASN A 85 9.02 -9.21 -9.87
N SER A 86 9.80 -8.47 -9.08
CA SER A 86 11.01 -8.99 -8.39
C SER A 86 10.69 -9.69 -7.06
N HIS A 87 9.43 -9.99 -6.78
CA HIS A 87 9.04 -10.77 -5.62
C HIS A 87 9.33 -12.25 -5.83
N VAL A 88 9.70 -12.96 -4.77
CA VAL A 88 9.98 -14.41 -4.84
C VAL A 88 8.68 -15.13 -5.19
N ARG A 89 8.57 -15.56 -6.45
CA ARG A 89 7.50 -16.44 -6.92
C ARG A 89 7.92 -17.88 -6.75
N VAL A 90 6.96 -18.79 -6.63
CA VAL A 90 7.24 -20.23 -6.72
C VAL A 90 7.42 -20.57 -8.20
N ASP A 91 8.55 -20.14 -8.78
CA ASP A 91 8.79 -20.13 -10.23
C ASP A 91 8.59 -21.51 -10.87
N ILE A 92 8.92 -22.59 -10.15
CA ILE A 92 8.77 -23.99 -10.59
C ILE A 92 7.31 -24.36 -10.95
N LEU A 93 6.33 -23.76 -10.26
CA LEU A 93 4.90 -23.97 -10.55
C LEU A 93 4.41 -23.05 -11.67
N TYR A 94 4.95 -21.84 -11.73
CA TYR A 94 4.53 -20.83 -12.71
C TYR A 94 5.05 -21.12 -14.11
N ASP A 95 6.26 -21.63 -14.28
CA ASP A 95 6.87 -21.83 -15.61
C ASP A 95 6.04 -22.70 -16.55
N ARG A 96 5.27 -23.65 -16.02
CA ARG A 96 4.40 -24.54 -16.79
C ARG A 96 3.01 -23.99 -17.07
N PHE A 97 2.64 -22.83 -16.54
CA PHE A 97 1.30 -22.26 -16.76
C PHE A 97 1.22 -21.42 -18.03
N PRO A 98 0.11 -21.50 -18.80
CA PRO A 98 -0.12 -20.61 -19.93
C PRO A 98 -0.25 -19.16 -19.44
N ILE A 99 0.09 -18.21 -20.31
CA ILE A 99 0.09 -16.77 -20.01
C ILE A 99 -1.24 -16.30 -19.39
N GLU A 100 -2.37 -16.76 -19.90
CA GLU A 100 -3.69 -16.39 -19.38
C GLU A 100 -3.89 -16.82 -17.91
N LYS A 101 -3.42 -18.01 -17.55
CA LYS A 101 -3.52 -18.51 -16.18
C LYS A 101 -2.61 -17.73 -15.25
N LYS A 102 -1.39 -17.40 -15.70
CA LYS A 102 -0.46 -16.54 -14.96
C LYS A 102 -1.10 -15.17 -14.68
N THR A 103 -1.64 -14.51 -15.70
CA THR A 103 -2.27 -13.19 -15.57
C THR A 103 -3.49 -13.21 -14.64
N ARG A 104 -4.34 -14.25 -14.69
CA ARG A 104 -5.49 -14.38 -13.78
C ARG A 104 -5.05 -14.54 -12.32
N ILE A 105 -4.03 -15.36 -12.07
CA ILE A 105 -3.50 -15.54 -10.72
C ILE A 105 -2.88 -14.24 -10.22
N GLU A 106 -2.13 -13.52 -11.06
CA GLU A 106 -1.53 -12.23 -10.70
C GLU A 106 -2.59 -11.19 -10.36
N ILE A 107 -3.64 -11.07 -11.18
CA ILE A 107 -4.77 -10.18 -10.90
C ILE A 107 -5.43 -10.54 -9.57
N PHE A 108 -5.67 -11.83 -9.31
CA PHE A 108 -6.25 -12.27 -8.05
C PHE A 108 -5.32 -11.94 -6.87
N ALA A 109 -4.04 -12.27 -6.95
CA ALA A 109 -3.07 -12.00 -5.89
C ALA A 109 -2.96 -10.50 -5.58
N LEU A 110 -2.85 -9.65 -6.61
CA LEU A 110 -2.73 -8.21 -6.44
C LEU A 110 -4.05 -7.60 -5.94
N ALA A 111 -5.18 -7.91 -6.56
CA ALA A 111 -6.43 -7.20 -6.33
C ALA A 111 -7.34 -7.80 -5.24
N TRP A 112 -7.16 -9.07 -4.87
CA TRP A 112 -7.97 -9.72 -3.83
C TRP A 112 -7.21 -9.95 -2.54
N LEU A 113 -5.87 -10.04 -2.59
CA LEU A 113 -5.06 -10.36 -1.41
C LEU A 113 -4.16 -9.20 -1.01
N PHE A 114 -3.32 -8.71 -1.92
CA PHE A 114 -2.29 -7.74 -1.58
C PHE A 114 -2.84 -6.32 -1.42
N LEU A 115 -3.63 -5.83 -2.37
CA LEU A 115 -4.23 -4.48 -2.29
C LEU A 115 -5.13 -4.26 -1.04
N PRO A 116 -6.06 -5.17 -0.67
CA PRO A 116 -6.84 -4.98 0.57
C PRO A 116 -5.96 -5.09 1.82
N PHE A 117 -4.93 -5.93 1.81
CA PHE A 117 -3.94 -6.00 2.90
C PHE A 117 -3.19 -4.67 3.07
N ILE A 118 -2.75 -4.04 1.99
CA ILE A 118 -2.07 -2.74 2.04
C ILE A 118 -3.01 -1.63 2.54
N ILE A 119 -4.28 -1.62 2.12
CA ILE A 119 -5.27 -0.68 2.65
C ILE A 119 -5.49 -0.89 4.15
N LEU A 120 -5.52 -2.16 4.61
CA LEU A 120 -5.67 -2.48 6.03
C LEU A 120 -4.45 -2.02 6.84
N CYS A 121 -3.24 -2.28 6.34
CA CYS A 121 -2.01 -1.79 6.96
C CYS A 121 -2.00 -0.27 7.06
N TRP A 122 -2.42 0.43 6.01
CA TRP A 122 -2.55 1.88 6.02
C TRP A 122 -3.51 2.36 7.12
N ASP A 123 -4.71 1.78 7.20
CA ASP A 123 -5.72 2.16 8.17
C ASP A 123 -5.25 1.96 9.62
N VAL A 124 -4.76 0.76 9.92
CA VAL A 124 -4.29 0.41 11.27
C VAL A 124 -3.14 1.32 11.69
N THR A 125 -2.15 1.51 10.81
CA THR A 125 -0.95 2.31 11.12
C THR A 125 -1.20 3.81 11.19
N LEU A 126 -2.27 4.32 10.59
CA LEU A 126 -2.62 5.74 10.64
C LEU A 126 -2.87 6.20 12.09
N SER A 127 -3.63 5.41 12.85
CA SER A 127 -3.90 5.71 14.27
C SER A 127 -2.63 5.73 15.13
N TYR A 128 -1.69 4.82 14.88
CA TYR A 128 -0.39 4.79 15.55
C TYR A 128 0.49 5.99 15.16
N ALA A 129 0.48 6.39 13.88
CA ALA A 129 1.22 7.55 13.42
C ALA A 129 0.70 8.84 14.06
N ILE A 130 -0.63 9.04 14.10
CA ILE A 130 -1.24 10.20 14.76
C ILE A 130 -0.88 10.24 16.25
N SER A 131 -1.05 9.11 16.95
CA SER A 131 -0.74 9.03 18.39
C SER A 131 0.73 9.35 18.68
N SER A 132 1.64 8.84 17.84
CA SER A 132 3.08 9.11 17.92
C SER A 132 3.44 10.58 17.76
N VAL A 133 2.79 11.26 16.79
CA VAL A 133 2.97 12.70 16.56
C VAL A 133 2.47 13.50 17.77
N THR A 134 1.28 13.17 18.30
CA THR A 134 0.73 13.87 19.46
C THR A 134 1.57 13.68 20.72
N ALA A 135 2.22 12.52 20.86
CA ALA A 135 3.10 12.20 21.98
C ALA A 135 4.52 12.78 21.83
N TRP A 136 4.84 13.41 20.69
CA TRP A 136 6.21 13.84 20.34
C TRP A 136 7.24 12.71 20.56
N GLU A 137 6.90 11.52 20.07
CA GLU A 137 7.67 10.31 20.34
C GLU A 137 9.13 10.44 19.89
N GLY A 138 10.06 10.11 20.78
CA GLY A 138 11.50 10.08 20.56
C GLY A 138 12.07 8.73 21.00
N SER A 139 13.35 8.49 20.67
CA SER A 139 14.04 7.27 21.04
C SER A 139 14.04 7.02 22.55
N ASP A 140 13.90 5.75 22.93
CA ASP A 140 14.06 5.29 24.31
C ASP A 140 15.48 5.52 24.84
N SER A 141 16.45 5.67 23.93
CA SER A 141 17.83 5.93 24.27
C SER A 141 18.06 7.42 24.56
N PRO A 142 18.74 7.79 25.66
CA PRO A 142 19.04 9.21 25.97
C PRO A 142 19.86 9.95 24.91
N ASN A 143 20.63 9.21 24.10
CA ASN A 143 21.43 9.72 22.97
C ASN A 143 20.89 9.19 21.62
N GLY A 144 19.59 8.89 21.56
CA GLY A 144 18.91 8.39 20.37
C GLY A 144 18.36 9.51 19.48
N LEU A 145 17.79 9.14 18.34
CA LEU A 145 17.13 10.11 17.46
C LEU A 145 15.82 10.58 18.08
N HIS A 146 15.66 11.90 18.12
CA HIS A 146 14.39 12.52 18.47
C HIS A 146 13.43 12.47 17.26
N ASN A 147 12.13 12.60 17.50
CA ASN A 147 11.09 12.60 16.46
C ASN A 147 10.91 11.27 15.71
N LEU A 148 10.89 10.14 16.43
CA LEU A 148 10.56 8.81 15.87
C LEU A 148 9.21 8.78 15.14
N TRP A 149 8.30 9.69 15.47
CA TRP A 149 7.03 9.85 14.77
C TRP A 149 7.19 10.07 13.26
N ILE A 150 8.32 10.66 12.81
CA ILE A 150 8.62 10.86 11.38
C ILE A 150 8.63 9.52 10.64
N LEU A 151 9.23 8.49 11.23
CA LEU A 151 9.29 7.15 10.63
C LEU A 151 7.90 6.51 10.53
N LYS A 152 7.05 6.68 11.55
CA LYS A 152 5.68 6.14 11.54
C LYS A 152 4.79 6.85 10.52
N VAL A 153 4.95 8.17 10.36
CA VAL A 153 4.29 8.94 9.29
C VAL A 153 4.80 8.49 7.92
N PHE A 154 6.12 8.35 7.75
CA PHE A 154 6.71 7.87 6.52
C PHE A 154 6.24 6.45 6.15
N MET A 155 6.10 5.57 7.15
CA MET A 155 5.55 4.23 6.98
C MET A 155 4.13 4.28 6.43
N ASN A 156 3.27 5.14 6.99
CA ASN A 156 1.91 5.32 6.50
C ASN A 156 1.87 5.86 5.06
N LEU A 157 2.70 6.85 4.73
CA LEU A 157 2.85 7.35 3.36
C LEU A 157 3.36 6.27 2.39
N SER A 158 4.23 5.38 2.86
CA SER A 158 4.76 4.29 2.05
C SER A 158 3.68 3.25 1.71
N PHE A 159 2.70 2.99 2.59
CA PHE A 159 1.57 2.13 2.24
C PHE A 159 0.70 2.73 1.12
N ILE A 160 0.54 4.07 1.09
CA ILE A 160 -0.12 4.74 -0.05
C ILE A 160 0.68 4.52 -1.33
N PHE A 161 2.00 4.70 -1.26
CA PHE A 161 2.90 4.46 -2.40
C PHE A 161 2.81 3.02 -2.91
N ILE A 162 2.85 2.02 -2.01
CA ILE A 162 2.69 0.60 -2.36
C ILE A 162 1.30 0.33 -2.93
N GLY A 163 0.25 0.98 -2.41
CA GLY A 163 -1.11 0.88 -2.94
C GLY A 163 -1.20 1.38 -4.39
N ILE A 164 -0.55 2.51 -4.70
CA ILE A 164 -0.44 3.05 -6.06
C ILE A 164 0.34 2.08 -6.97
N ALA A 165 1.46 1.54 -6.50
CA ALA A 165 2.26 0.56 -7.24
C ALA A 165 1.46 -0.72 -7.55
N THR A 166 0.72 -1.21 -6.55
CA THR A 166 -0.15 -2.38 -6.68
C THR A 166 -1.27 -2.14 -7.68
N TRP A 167 -1.91 -0.97 -7.61
CA TRP A 167 -2.95 -0.59 -8.57
C TRP A 167 -2.41 -0.47 -10.00
N ALA A 168 -1.24 0.14 -10.18
CA ALA A 168 -0.59 0.27 -11.48
C ALA A 168 -0.22 -1.10 -12.07
N ALA A 169 0.39 -1.99 -11.28
CA ALA A 169 0.71 -3.35 -11.68
C ALA A 169 -0.56 -4.18 -11.99
N TYR A 170 -1.62 -4.01 -11.18
CA TYR A 170 -2.91 -4.64 -11.42
C TYR A 170 -3.53 -4.19 -12.76
N VAL A 171 -3.58 -2.88 -13.03
CA VAL A 171 -4.13 -2.33 -14.27
C VAL A 171 -3.33 -2.81 -15.50
N ARG A 172 -2.00 -2.88 -15.37
CA ARG A 172 -1.12 -3.44 -16.41
C ARG A 172 -1.48 -4.89 -16.70
N ASN A 173 -1.60 -5.74 -15.68
CA ASN A 173 -2.00 -7.14 -15.86
C ASN A 173 -3.42 -7.29 -16.42
N LEU A 174 -4.35 -6.43 -15.99
CA LEU A 174 -5.72 -6.42 -16.50
C LEU A 174 -5.78 -6.09 -17.99
N SER A 175 -4.89 -5.20 -18.46
CA SER A 175 -4.84 -4.78 -19.87
C SER A 175 -4.53 -5.92 -20.84
N ILE A 176 -3.85 -6.96 -20.37
CA ILE A 176 -3.54 -8.18 -21.14
C ILE A 176 -4.82 -8.96 -21.43
N MET A 177 -5.79 -8.98 -20.50
CA MET A 177 -7.04 -9.74 -20.63
C MET A 177 -8.19 -8.92 -21.23
N THR A 178 -8.27 -7.64 -20.92
CA THR A 178 -9.42 -6.79 -21.28
C THR A 178 -9.01 -5.32 -21.27
N ARG A 179 -9.69 -4.49 -22.08
CA ARG A 179 -9.55 -3.03 -22.00
C ARG A 179 -9.82 -2.55 -20.56
N PRO A 180 -8.86 -1.90 -19.88
CA PRO A 180 -8.94 -1.57 -18.46
C PRO A 180 -9.72 -0.26 -18.25
N VAL A 181 -11.02 -0.29 -18.52
CA VAL A 181 -11.93 0.82 -18.20
C VAL A 181 -12.24 0.86 -16.71
N LEU A 182 -12.49 2.04 -16.14
CA LEU A 182 -12.60 2.22 -14.68
C LEU A 182 -13.60 1.27 -14.02
N TRP A 183 -14.80 1.09 -14.59
CA TRP A 183 -15.78 0.17 -13.99
C TRP A 183 -15.30 -1.29 -13.98
N LYS A 184 -14.49 -1.72 -14.96
CA LYS A 184 -13.89 -3.07 -14.97
C LYS A 184 -12.76 -3.17 -13.96
N GLN A 185 -11.93 -2.14 -13.84
CA GLN A 185 -10.89 -2.09 -12.81
C GLN A 185 -11.52 -2.24 -11.42
N LEU A 186 -12.61 -1.51 -11.16
CA LEU A 186 -13.30 -1.59 -9.87
C LEU A 186 -13.97 -2.95 -9.63
N LEU A 187 -14.55 -3.54 -10.68
CA LEU A 187 -15.23 -4.83 -10.62
C LEU A 187 -14.27 -6.02 -10.41
N PHE A 188 -13.14 -6.05 -11.12
CA PHE A 188 -12.17 -7.14 -10.97
C PHE A 188 -11.41 -7.06 -9.64
N ALA A 189 -11.29 -5.86 -9.07
CA ALA A 189 -10.77 -5.61 -7.72
C ALA A 189 -11.86 -5.49 -6.65
N PHE A 190 -12.97 -6.24 -6.79
CA PHE A 190 -14.16 -6.09 -5.94
C PHE A 190 -13.87 -6.09 -4.42
N PRO A 191 -13.07 -7.01 -3.85
CA PRO A 191 -12.82 -6.98 -2.41
C PRO A 191 -12.07 -5.72 -1.97
N SER A 192 -11.05 -5.30 -2.72
CA SER A 192 -10.32 -4.06 -2.42
C SER A 192 -11.17 -2.82 -2.57
N THR A 193 -12.00 -2.74 -3.62
CA THR A 193 -12.87 -1.59 -3.83
C THR A 193 -13.95 -1.51 -2.78
N MET A 194 -14.56 -2.64 -2.44
CA MET A 194 -15.52 -2.73 -1.34
C MET A 194 -14.89 -2.30 -0.02
N PHE A 195 -13.68 -2.78 0.28
CA PHE A 195 -12.97 -2.41 1.51
C PHE A 195 -12.60 -0.92 1.54
N LEU A 196 -12.12 -0.36 0.42
CA LEU A 196 -11.82 1.07 0.32
C LEU A 196 -13.08 1.93 0.48
N ILE A 197 -14.19 1.53 -0.14
CA ILE A 197 -15.49 2.22 0.02
C ILE A 197 -15.97 2.11 1.46
N ASN A 198 -15.78 0.95 2.10
CA ASN A 198 -16.08 0.77 3.51
C ASN A 198 -15.30 1.73 4.39
N LEU A 199 -14.00 1.85 4.15
CA LEU A 199 -13.14 2.79 4.84
C LEU A 199 -13.62 4.24 4.69
N VAL A 200 -13.91 4.66 3.45
CA VAL A 200 -14.39 6.02 3.16
C VAL A 200 -15.72 6.29 3.86
N VAL A 201 -16.69 5.37 3.75
CA VAL A 201 -17.99 5.50 4.39
C VAL A 201 -17.84 5.55 5.90
N TYR A 202 -17.02 4.66 6.47
CA TYR A 202 -16.75 4.62 7.90
C TYR A 202 -16.16 5.96 8.38
N TYR A 203 -15.12 6.49 7.74
CA TYR A 203 -14.50 7.75 8.14
C TYR A 203 -15.40 8.96 7.90
N VAL A 204 -16.20 8.99 6.83
CA VAL A 204 -17.17 10.05 6.57
C VAL A 204 -18.25 10.07 7.65
N LEU A 205 -18.81 8.90 8.01
CA LEU A 205 -19.78 8.79 9.09
C LEU A 205 -19.14 9.16 10.43
N TRP A 206 -17.91 8.70 10.67
CA TRP A 206 -17.18 8.97 11.91
C TRP A 206 -16.92 10.47 12.09
N TRP A 207 -16.42 11.15 11.06
CA TRP A 207 -16.24 12.60 11.07
C TRP A 207 -17.56 13.35 11.16
N GLY A 208 -18.60 12.89 10.47
CA GLY A 208 -19.94 13.49 10.57
C GLY A 208 -20.48 13.46 11.99
N VAL A 209 -20.35 12.32 12.68
CA VAL A 209 -20.75 12.19 14.09
C VAL A 209 -19.85 13.04 14.98
N TYR A 210 -18.54 13.00 14.78
CA TYR A 210 -17.59 13.79 15.59
C TYR A 210 -17.85 15.30 15.51
N LEU A 211 -18.15 15.83 14.32
CA LEU A 211 -18.42 17.27 14.12
C LEU A 211 -19.80 17.72 14.62
N THR A 212 -20.75 16.79 14.75
CA THR A 212 -22.11 17.07 15.25
C THR A 212 -22.26 16.78 16.75
N SER A 213 -21.27 16.12 17.35
CA SER A 213 -21.25 15.82 18.78
C SER A 213 -20.71 17.01 19.60
N PRO A 214 -21.12 17.17 20.87
CA PRO A 214 -20.60 18.21 21.76
C PRO A 214 -19.07 18.21 21.89
N ALA A 215 -18.45 19.35 22.16
CA ALA A 215 -16.99 19.50 22.18
C ALA A 215 -16.25 18.63 23.22
N ASP A 216 -16.93 18.16 24.28
CA ASP A 216 -16.37 17.28 25.31
C ASP A 216 -16.44 15.77 24.95
N THR A 217 -16.97 15.42 23.78
CA THR A 217 -17.17 14.01 23.41
C THR A 217 -15.83 13.32 23.15
N THR A 218 -15.57 12.23 23.86
CA THR A 218 -14.32 11.47 23.69
C THR A 218 -14.38 10.66 22.39
N THR A 219 -13.24 10.47 21.69
CA THR A 219 -13.16 9.68 20.45
C THR A 219 -13.71 8.25 20.58
N ARG A 220 -13.65 7.67 21.78
CA ARG A 220 -14.21 6.36 22.13
C ARG A 220 -15.73 6.34 22.15
N GLU A 221 -16.38 7.46 22.45
CA GLU A 221 -17.84 7.58 22.54
C GLU A 221 -18.48 7.69 21.16
N VAL A 222 -17.79 8.34 20.21
CA VAL A 222 -18.20 8.38 18.79
C VAL A 222 -18.38 6.98 18.21
N GLY A 223 -17.48 6.04 18.57
CA GLY A 223 -17.55 4.65 18.13
C GLY A 223 -18.70 3.83 18.73
N ARG A 224 -19.42 4.37 19.74
CA ARG A 224 -20.57 3.70 20.38
C ARG A 224 -21.92 4.18 19.84
N HIS A 225 -21.92 5.07 18.84
CA HIS A 225 -23.15 5.48 18.18
C HIS A 225 -23.80 4.29 17.46
N ALA A 226 -25.13 4.22 17.48
CA ALA A 226 -25.93 3.16 16.86
C ALA A 226 -25.63 2.94 15.36
N ILE A 227 -25.08 3.96 14.68
CA ILE A 227 -24.66 3.89 13.26
C ILE A 227 -23.49 2.91 13.06
N PHE A 228 -22.67 2.68 14.09
CA PHE A 228 -21.54 1.75 14.09
C PHE A 228 -21.87 0.40 14.73
N ASP A 229 -23.13 0.19 15.09
CA ASP A 229 -23.59 -1.01 15.76
C ASP A 229 -23.68 -2.21 14.79
N GLU A 230 -23.95 -3.38 15.35
CA GLU A 230 -23.93 -4.65 14.64
C GLU A 230 -25.35 -5.20 14.44
N VAL A 231 -25.59 -5.84 13.29
CA VAL A 231 -26.78 -6.64 13.05
C VAL A 231 -26.45 -8.08 13.32
N GLU A 232 -27.16 -8.66 14.27
CA GLU A 232 -27.13 -10.10 14.52
C GLU A 232 -27.88 -10.82 13.39
N ILE A 233 -27.14 -11.55 12.53
CA ILE A 233 -27.73 -12.44 11.52
C ILE A 233 -27.32 -13.88 11.87
N GLY A 234 -28.19 -14.55 12.62
CA GLY A 234 -27.95 -15.92 13.07
C GLY A 234 -26.86 -16.00 14.14
N ALA A 235 -25.69 -16.50 13.76
CA ALA A 235 -24.53 -16.63 14.66
C ALA A 235 -23.40 -15.63 14.35
N TYR A 236 -23.67 -14.65 13.48
CA TYR A 236 -22.68 -13.67 13.02
C TYR A 236 -23.17 -12.25 13.26
N ASP A 237 -22.29 -11.43 13.81
CA ASP A 237 -22.52 -10.01 14.02
C ASP A 237 -21.90 -9.24 12.86
N ILE A 238 -22.74 -8.58 12.05
CA ILE A 238 -22.30 -7.84 10.87
C ILE A 238 -22.56 -6.36 11.08
N LYS A 239 -21.50 -5.56 11.07
CA LYS A 239 -21.60 -4.10 11.16
C LYS A 239 -22.47 -3.54 10.04
N TYR A 240 -23.37 -2.60 10.37
CA TYR A 240 -24.21 -1.90 9.38
C TYR A 240 -23.39 -1.29 8.23
N THR A 241 -22.19 -0.81 8.54
CA THR A 241 -21.27 -0.25 7.56
C THR A 241 -20.93 -1.24 6.45
N ILE A 242 -20.78 -2.53 6.75
CA ILE A 242 -20.46 -3.57 5.75
C ILE A 242 -21.61 -3.71 4.75
N ILE A 243 -22.85 -3.81 5.23
CA ILE A 243 -24.04 -3.96 4.38
C ILE A 243 -24.22 -2.74 3.46
N ILE A 244 -24.14 -1.54 4.04
CA ILE A 244 -24.23 -0.26 3.31
C ILE A 244 -23.16 -0.23 2.21
N THR A 245 -21.94 -0.66 2.53
CA THR A 245 -20.82 -0.55 1.61
C THR A 245 -20.87 -1.54 0.47
N LEU A 246 -21.45 -2.73 0.68
CA LEU A 246 -21.70 -3.68 -0.41
C LEU A 246 -22.67 -3.08 -1.45
N VAL A 247 -23.76 -2.47 -0.97
CA VAL A 247 -24.74 -1.79 -1.85
C VAL A 247 -24.10 -0.59 -2.56
N LEU A 248 -23.37 0.26 -1.83
CA LEU A 248 -22.68 1.43 -2.40
C LEU A 248 -21.61 1.02 -3.42
N THR A 249 -20.87 -0.06 -3.19
CA THR A 249 -19.86 -0.56 -4.13
C THR A 249 -20.51 -0.94 -5.46
N ILE A 250 -21.61 -1.68 -5.42
CA ILE A 250 -22.37 -2.04 -6.62
C ILE A 250 -22.91 -0.78 -7.31
N ALA A 251 -23.45 0.17 -6.54
CA ALA A 251 -23.98 1.43 -7.07
C ALA A 251 -22.89 2.29 -7.75
N VAL A 252 -21.70 2.41 -7.14
CA VAL A 252 -20.56 3.14 -7.70
C VAL A 252 -20.09 2.48 -8.99
N ILE A 253 -19.93 1.15 -9.02
CA ILE A 253 -19.54 0.43 -10.24
C ILE A 253 -20.58 0.62 -11.34
N ALA A 254 -21.88 0.57 -11.01
CA ALA A 254 -22.97 0.79 -11.95
C ALA A 254 -22.96 2.22 -12.50
N ALA A 255 -22.80 3.23 -11.64
CA ALA A 255 -22.72 4.63 -12.03
C ALA A 255 -21.55 4.88 -12.99
N VAL A 256 -20.34 4.42 -12.64
CA VAL A 256 -19.14 4.55 -13.49
C VAL A 256 -19.36 3.86 -14.85
N ARG A 257 -20.05 2.73 -14.89
CA ARG A 257 -20.39 2.04 -16.14
C ARG A 257 -21.37 2.83 -17.00
N VAL A 258 -22.36 3.50 -16.41
CA VAL A 258 -23.32 4.35 -17.14
C VAL A 258 -22.61 5.58 -17.71
N PHE A 259 -21.75 6.25 -16.92
CA PHE A 259 -20.96 7.39 -17.39
C PHE A 259 -20.04 7.02 -18.57
N ASP A 260 -19.34 5.88 -18.51
CA ASP A 260 -18.50 5.39 -19.63
C ASP A 260 -19.33 5.11 -20.89
N ARG A 261 -20.57 4.60 -20.75
CA ARG A 261 -21.49 4.42 -21.90
C ARG A 261 -21.94 5.75 -22.49
N SER A 262 -22.30 6.73 -21.66
CA SER A 262 -22.73 8.06 -22.10
C SER A 262 -21.61 8.80 -22.83
N ALA A 263 -20.37 8.73 -22.33
CA ALA A 263 -19.21 9.35 -22.96
C ALA A 263 -18.92 8.80 -24.36
N ARG A 264 -19.16 7.50 -24.59
CA ARG A 264 -19.00 6.87 -25.91
C ARG A 264 -20.12 7.14 -26.89
N SER A 265 -21.28 7.61 -26.42
CA SER A 265 -22.42 7.94 -27.29
C SER A 265 -22.32 9.37 -27.84
N GLN A 266 -21.43 10.21 -27.29
CA GLN A 266 -21.30 11.63 -27.66
C GLN A 266 -20.04 11.93 -28.50
N GLY A 267 -19.14 10.97 -28.69
CA GLY A 267 -17.94 11.08 -29.52
C GLY A 267 -17.95 10.05 -30.63
#